data_AF-A0AAN7FDB6-F1
#
_entry.id   AF-A0AAN7FDB6-F1
#
_cell.length_a   1.000
_cell.length_b   1.000
_cell.length_c   1.000
_cell.angle_alpha   90.00
_cell.angle_beta   90.00
_cell.angle_gamma   90.00
#
_symmetry.space_group_name_H-M   'P 1'
#
loop_
_entity.id
_entity.type
_entity.pdbx_description
1 polymer ?
#
loop_
_entity_poly.entity_id
_entity_poly.type
_entity_poly.pdbx_seq_one_letter_code
_entity_poly.pdbx_strand_id
1 'polypeptide(L)'
;MEKSNIQKMGGLAAEKHIQYILTVEKRKDDFVSVVMEHLRMSGAYWGLTTLDLLEKLDTVDVDEVVSWVMKCQHESGGFGGNIGHDPHILYTLSAVQVLALFDKLNVLDIDKVTNYVAGLQNEDGSFSGDIWGEVDTRFSYIAICCLSILHRLNKINVEKAVSYIVSCKNLDGGFGCTPGGESHAGQIFCCVAALSLTGSLHHIDKDLLGWWLCERQVKSGGLNGRPEKLPDVCYSWWVLSSLIMIDRVHWINKEKLVKYILDCQDMENGGISDRPDDAVDVYHTYFGVAGLSLLEYPGLKAIDPAYALPVDVVNRIFFGR
;
A
#
# COMPACT_ATOMS: atom_id res chain seq x y z
N MET A 1 -9.71 28.53 13.47
CA MET A 1 -10.77 28.39 12.44
C MET A 1 -10.88 26.95 11.90
N GLU A 2 -9.84 26.10 12.00
CA GLU A 2 -9.89 24.71 11.51
C GLU A 2 -10.82 23.78 12.30
N LYS A 3 -10.80 23.83 13.65
CA LYS A 3 -11.65 22.95 14.48
C LYS A 3 -13.16 23.12 14.24
N SER A 4 -13.61 24.32 13.84
CA SER A 4 -15.04 24.58 13.60
C SER A 4 -15.54 24.13 12.22
N ASN A 5 -14.64 23.93 11.25
CA ASN A 5 -15.01 23.40 9.93
C ASN A 5 -15.06 21.86 9.93
N ILE A 6 -14.21 21.21 10.72
CA ILE A 6 -14.22 19.74 10.89
C ILE A 6 -15.53 19.26 11.53
N GLN A 7 -16.16 20.05 12.41
CA GLN A 7 -17.46 19.71 13.02
C GLN A 7 -18.67 19.83 12.07
N LYS A 8 -18.56 20.54 10.94
CA LYS A 8 -19.63 20.66 9.93
C LYS A 8 -19.57 19.56 8.86
N MET A 9 -18.42 18.93 8.71
CA MET A 9 -18.23 17.73 7.89
C MET A 9 -18.41 16.52 8.84
N GLY A 10 -19.15 15.48 8.45
CA GLY A 10 -19.17 14.25 9.25
C GLY A 10 -17.73 13.80 9.51
N GLY A 11 -17.33 13.66 10.78
CA GLY A 11 -15.97 13.28 11.15
C GLY A 11 -15.64 11.84 10.73
N LEU A 12 -14.37 11.46 10.85
CA LEU A 12 -13.95 10.06 10.68
C LEU A 12 -14.69 9.15 11.68
N ALA A 13 -15.38 8.12 11.19
CA ALA A 13 -16.12 7.15 11.98
C ALA A 13 -15.19 6.06 12.55
N ALA A 14 -14.09 6.48 13.18
CA ALA A 14 -12.97 5.64 13.63
C ALA A 14 -13.42 4.36 14.35
N GLU A 15 -14.26 4.48 15.38
CA GLU A 15 -14.75 3.32 16.15
C GLU A 15 -15.54 2.34 15.28
N LYS A 16 -16.31 2.83 14.32
CA LYS A 16 -17.04 1.95 13.39
C LYS A 16 -16.09 1.21 12.46
N HIS A 17 -15.05 1.88 11.95
CA HIS A 17 -14.05 1.21 11.12
C HIS A 17 -13.28 0.14 11.92
N ILE A 18 -12.95 0.40 13.19
CA ILE A 18 -12.33 -0.61 14.07
C ILE A 18 -13.25 -1.83 14.20
N GLN A 19 -14.52 -1.64 14.53
CA GLN A 19 -15.48 -2.74 14.66
C GLN A 19 -15.69 -3.48 13.33
N TYR A 20 -15.70 -2.77 12.21
CA TYR A 20 -15.80 -3.36 10.87
C TYR A 20 -14.62 -4.31 10.60
N ILE A 21 -13.37 -3.86 10.80
CA ILE A 21 -12.18 -4.69 10.57
C ILE A 21 -12.19 -5.94 11.47
N LEU A 22 -12.46 -5.77 12.78
CA LEU A 22 -12.53 -6.89 13.73
C LEU A 22 -13.68 -7.87 13.41
N THR A 23 -14.75 -7.40 12.77
CA THR A 23 -15.85 -8.25 12.33
C THR A 23 -15.49 -9.05 11.09
N VAL A 24 -14.82 -8.44 10.11
CA VAL A 24 -14.37 -9.13 8.89
C VAL A 24 -13.38 -10.24 9.23
N GLU A 25 -12.46 -10.01 10.17
CA GLU A 25 -11.51 -11.03 10.66
C GLU A 25 -12.21 -12.29 11.21
N LYS A 26 -13.34 -12.12 11.89
CA LYS A 26 -14.11 -13.22 12.50
C LYS A 26 -14.99 -13.98 11.51
N ARG A 27 -15.34 -13.38 10.37
CA ARG A 27 -16.20 -14.00 9.35
C ARG A 27 -15.37 -14.84 8.39
N LYS A 28 -14.97 -16.04 8.82
CA LYS A 28 -14.12 -16.94 8.02
C LYS A 28 -14.90 -17.83 7.04
N ASP A 29 -16.20 -18.04 7.25
CA ASP A 29 -16.99 -19.07 6.56
C ASP A 29 -18.07 -18.55 5.58
N ASP A 30 -18.15 -17.23 5.36
CA ASP A 30 -19.11 -16.68 4.40
C ASP A 30 -18.59 -16.72 2.95
N PHE A 31 -19.50 -16.54 1.99
CA PHE A 31 -19.15 -16.59 0.56
C PHE A 31 -18.04 -15.59 0.20
N VAL A 32 -18.09 -14.39 0.76
CA VAL A 32 -17.09 -13.32 0.51
C VAL A 32 -15.73 -13.76 1.00
N SER A 33 -15.65 -14.32 2.22
CA SER A 33 -14.41 -14.85 2.79
C SER A 33 -13.79 -15.95 1.93
N VAL A 34 -14.62 -16.84 1.35
CA VAL A 34 -14.14 -17.91 0.46
C VAL A 34 -13.60 -17.35 -0.85
N VAL A 35 -14.32 -16.44 -1.53
CA VAL A 35 -13.84 -15.88 -2.81
C VAL A 35 -12.62 -14.98 -2.64
N MET A 36 -12.44 -14.38 -1.45
CA MET A 36 -11.30 -13.53 -1.11
C MET A 36 -10.15 -14.29 -0.43
N GLU A 37 -10.27 -15.61 -0.26
CA GLU A 37 -9.27 -16.43 0.44
C GLU A 37 -7.88 -16.30 -0.19
N HIS A 38 -7.82 -16.22 -1.52
CA HIS A 38 -6.58 -16.10 -2.27
C HIS A 38 -5.77 -14.84 -1.98
N LEU A 39 -6.36 -13.80 -1.37
CA LEU A 39 -5.67 -12.57 -1.01
C LEU A 39 -5.71 -12.27 0.51
N ARG A 40 -6.02 -13.27 1.34
CA ARG A 40 -6.22 -13.10 2.79
C ARG A 40 -5.00 -12.49 3.50
N MET A 41 -3.78 -12.83 3.07
CA MET A 41 -2.53 -12.22 3.57
C MET A 41 -2.51 -10.70 3.37
N SER A 42 -2.87 -10.23 2.19
CA SER A 42 -2.95 -8.78 1.90
C SER A 42 -4.14 -8.13 2.60
N GLY A 43 -5.27 -8.83 2.73
CA GLY A 43 -6.40 -8.41 3.57
C GLY A 43 -6.02 -8.19 5.03
N ALA A 44 -5.24 -9.11 5.62
CA ALA A 44 -4.71 -8.97 6.97
C ALA A 44 -3.79 -7.75 7.08
N TYR A 45 -2.87 -7.56 6.13
CA TYR A 45 -2.02 -6.36 6.09
C TYR A 45 -2.84 -5.07 6.08
N TRP A 46 -3.85 -4.95 5.22
CA TRP A 46 -4.70 -3.75 5.14
C TRP A 46 -5.48 -3.52 6.44
N GLY A 47 -6.13 -4.56 6.98
CA GLY A 47 -6.91 -4.46 8.21
C GLY A 47 -6.05 -4.09 9.42
N LEU A 48 -4.92 -4.79 9.62
CA LEU A 48 -4.02 -4.57 10.75
C LEU A 48 -3.33 -3.22 10.67
N THR A 49 -2.91 -2.79 9.48
CA THR A 49 -2.34 -1.44 9.32
C THR A 49 -3.40 -0.37 9.61
N THR A 50 -4.65 -0.58 9.21
CA THR A 50 -5.76 0.32 9.56
C THR A 50 -5.94 0.41 11.07
N LEU A 51 -5.92 -0.73 11.78
CA LEU A 51 -6.01 -0.76 13.24
C LEU A 51 -4.83 -0.04 13.90
N ASP A 52 -3.60 -0.20 13.38
CA ASP A 52 -2.45 0.53 13.91
C ASP A 52 -2.59 2.05 13.70
N LEU A 53 -2.99 2.50 12.51
CA LEU A 53 -3.22 3.92 12.23
C LEU A 53 -4.27 4.55 13.15
N LEU A 54 -5.22 3.74 13.63
CA LEU A 54 -6.28 4.12 14.59
C LEU A 54 -5.90 3.85 16.05
N GLU A 55 -4.65 3.49 16.34
CA GLU A 55 -4.15 3.18 17.69
C GLU A 55 -4.91 2.03 18.39
N LYS A 56 -5.28 0.99 17.62
CA LYS A 56 -6.03 -0.19 18.06
C LYS A 56 -5.44 -1.53 17.63
N LEU A 57 -4.18 -1.57 17.20
CA LEU A 57 -3.51 -2.83 16.83
C LEU A 57 -3.45 -3.83 18.01
N ASP A 58 -3.41 -3.34 19.24
CA ASP A 58 -3.39 -4.12 20.49
C ASP A 58 -4.69 -4.90 20.77
N THR A 59 -5.74 -4.67 19.99
CA THR A 59 -7.01 -5.39 20.11
C THR A 59 -7.00 -6.78 19.47
N VAL A 60 -5.95 -7.12 18.71
CA VAL A 60 -5.81 -8.38 17.98
C VAL A 60 -4.86 -9.33 18.71
N ASP A 61 -5.11 -10.64 18.63
CA ASP A 61 -4.20 -11.66 19.15
C ASP A 61 -2.97 -11.79 18.24
N VAL A 62 -1.86 -11.18 18.67
CA VAL A 62 -0.59 -11.18 17.94
C VAL A 62 -0.07 -12.60 17.69
N ASP A 63 -0.22 -13.50 18.66
CA ASP A 63 0.31 -14.86 18.54
C ASP A 63 -0.52 -15.69 17.56
N GLU A 64 -1.86 -15.50 17.53
CA GLU A 64 -2.73 -16.11 16.52
C GLU A 64 -2.33 -15.65 15.11
N VAL A 65 -2.19 -14.33 14.90
CA VAL A 65 -1.87 -13.77 13.58
C VAL A 65 -0.49 -14.22 13.12
N VAL A 66 0.55 -14.10 13.97
CA VAL A 66 1.92 -14.51 13.62
C VAL A 66 1.96 -16.01 13.29
N SER A 67 1.27 -16.84 14.08
CA SER A 67 1.17 -18.29 13.83
C SER A 67 0.52 -18.58 12.47
N TRP A 68 -0.56 -17.89 12.12
CA TRP A 68 -1.19 -18.02 10.81
C TRP A 68 -0.29 -17.54 9.67
N VAL A 69 0.34 -16.38 9.79
CA VAL A 69 1.26 -15.85 8.77
C VAL A 69 2.37 -16.87 8.47
N MET A 70 2.99 -17.45 9.50
CA MET A 70 4.05 -18.44 9.32
C MET A 70 3.58 -19.75 8.68
N LYS A 71 2.30 -20.13 8.86
CA LYS A 71 1.72 -21.29 8.15
C LYS A 71 1.47 -21.04 6.67
N CYS A 72 1.43 -19.78 6.24
CA CYS A 72 1.33 -19.41 4.82
C CYS A 72 2.69 -19.39 4.11
N GLN A 73 3.80 -19.63 4.82
CA GLN A 73 5.13 -19.67 4.20
C GLN A 73 5.33 -20.98 3.42
N HIS A 74 5.75 -20.85 2.17
CA HIS A 74 6.09 -21.97 1.30
C HIS A 74 7.54 -22.45 1.52
N GLU A 75 7.86 -23.67 1.08
CA GLU A 75 9.22 -24.22 1.16
C GLU A 75 10.26 -23.39 0.41
N SER A 76 9.84 -22.65 -0.63
CA SER A 76 10.70 -21.75 -1.40
C SER A 76 11.15 -20.51 -0.63
N GLY A 77 10.46 -20.15 0.46
CA GLY A 77 10.71 -18.95 1.26
C GLY A 77 9.67 -17.85 1.10
N GLY A 78 8.97 -17.81 -0.05
CA GLY A 78 7.85 -16.90 -0.28
C GLY A 78 6.61 -17.29 0.52
N PHE A 79 5.65 -16.36 0.61
CA PHE A 79 4.37 -16.60 1.27
C PHE A 79 3.24 -16.65 0.24
N GLY A 80 2.25 -17.51 0.49
CA GLY A 80 1.00 -17.57 -0.26
C GLY A 80 -0.06 -16.63 0.32
N GLY A 81 -1.14 -16.44 -0.43
CA GLY A 81 -2.26 -15.59 0.00
C GLY A 81 -3.06 -16.17 1.16
N ASN A 82 -3.03 -17.49 1.33
CA ASN A 82 -3.48 -18.21 2.51
C ASN A 82 -2.72 -19.55 2.64
N ILE A 83 -3.01 -20.31 3.69
CA ILE A 83 -2.43 -21.64 3.94
C ILE A 83 -2.68 -22.56 2.73
N GLY A 84 -1.60 -23.18 2.23
CA GLY A 84 -1.66 -24.13 1.11
C GLY A 84 -1.75 -23.48 -0.28
N HIS A 85 -1.69 -22.15 -0.38
CA HIS A 85 -1.65 -21.45 -1.66
C HIS A 85 -0.20 -21.27 -2.14
N ASP A 86 -0.03 -21.17 -3.46
CA ASP A 86 1.28 -20.93 -4.07
C ASP A 86 1.89 -19.60 -3.59
N PRO A 87 3.22 -19.54 -3.41
CA PRO A 87 3.90 -18.34 -2.97
C PRO A 87 3.92 -17.29 -4.08
N HIS A 88 3.69 -16.04 -3.70
CA HIS A 88 3.79 -14.89 -4.60
C HIS A 88 4.45 -13.72 -3.88
N ILE A 89 5.18 -12.87 -4.61
CA ILE A 89 5.91 -11.75 -4.02
C ILE A 89 4.98 -10.74 -3.31
N LEU A 90 3.76 -10.55 -3.84
CA LEU A 90 2.68 -9.74 -3.24
C LEU A 90 2.40 -10.13 -1.78
N TYR A 91 2.15 -11.43 -1.55
CA TYR A 91 1.83 -11.94 -0.22
C TYR A 91 3.07 -12.05 0.65
N THR A 92 4.25 -12.24 0.04
CA THR A 92 5.54 -12.20 0.74
C THR A 92 5.79 -10.83 1.38
N LEU A 93 5.60 -9.73 0.63
CA LEU A 93 5.69 -8.40 1.22
C LEU A 93 4.61 -8.17 2.27
N SER A 94 3.35 -8.56 1.99
CA SER A 94 2.24 -8.40 2.94
C SER A 94 2.55 -9.11 4.28
N ALA A 95 3.09 -10.33 4.23
CA ALA A 95 3.52 -11.08 5.41
C ALA A 95 4.65 -10.37 6.17
N VAL A 96 5.68 -9.88 5.46
CA VAL A 96 6.79 -9.12 6.06
C VAL A 96 6.28 -7.83 6.71
N GLN A 97 5.35 -7.11 6.07
CA GLN A 97 4.74 -5.91 6.63
C GLN A 97 3.89 -6.21 7.87
N VAL A 98 3.09 -7.28 7.87
CA VAL A 98 2.33 -7.71 9.06
C VAL A 98 3.27 -8.03 10.22
N LEU A 99 4.34 -8.77 9.98
CA LEU A 99 5.33 -9.09 11.01
C LEU A 99 6.09 -7.84 11.48
N ALA A 100 6.33 -6.87 10.59
CA ALA A 100 6.92 -5.60 10.96
C ALA A 100 6.01 -4.78 11.90
N LEU A 101 4.70 -4.70 11.62
CA LEU A 101 3.72 -4.02 12.49
C LEU A 101 3.83 -4.51 13.94
N PHE A 102 3.92 -5.83 14.13
CA PHE A 102 3.99 -6.47 15.45
C PHE A 102 5.39 -6.57 16.06
N ASP A 103 6.42 -6.05 15.39
CA ASP A 103 7.82 -6.19 15.82
C ASP A 103 8.26 -7.67 15.94
N LYS A 104 7.85 -8.49 14.95
CA LYS A 104 8.09 -9.94 14.89
C LYS A 104 8.88 -10.38 13.67
N LEU A 105 9.63 -9.49 13.03
CA LEU A 105 10.51 -9.85 11.91
C LEU A 105 11.54 -10.93 12.28
N ASN A 106 11.89 -11.04 13.57
CA ASN A 106 12.82 -12.05 14.08
C ASN A 106 12.32 -13.50 13.97
N VAL A 107 11.03 -13.74 13.70
CA VAL A 107 10.50 -15.10 13.48
C VAL A 107 10.78 -15.62 12.07
N LEU A 108 11.20 -14.74 11.16
CA LEU A 108 11.54 -15.09 9.78
C LEU A 108 12.93 -15.71 9.69
N ASP A 109 13.05 -16.75 8.87
CA ASP A 109 14.31 -17.02 8.19
C ASP A 109 14.51 -15.94 7.11
N ILE A 110 15.21 -14.87 7.49
CA ILE A 110 15.44 -13.70 6.63
C ILE A 110 16.15 -14.11 5.34
N ASP A 111 17.13 -15.01 5.41
CA ASP A 111 17.89 -15.41 4.23
C ASP A 111 17.02 -16.21 3.26
N LYS A 112 16.10 -17.04 3.77
CA LYS A 112 15.14 -17.78 2.94
C LYS A 112 14.18 -16.85 2.19
N VAL A 113 13.58 -15.87 2.87
CA VAL A 113 12.70 -14.87 2.24
C VAL A 113 13.49 -14.04 1.22
N THR A 114 14.69 -13.62 1.60
CA THR A 114 15.59 -12.84 0.75
C THR A 114 15.97 -13.58 -0.53
N ASN A 115 16.31 -14.87 -0.44
CA ASN A 115 16.67 -15.69 -1.59
C ASN A 115 15.48 -15.89 -2.54
N TYR A 116 14.26 -16.07 -2.01
CA TYR A 116 13.05 -16.12 -2.83
C TYR A 116 12.84 -14.81 -3.60
N VAL A 117 12.85 -13.66 -2.90
CA VAL A 117 12.61 -12.36 -3.52
C VAL A 117 13.71 -12.00 -4.52
N ALA A 118 14.98 -12.21 -4.17
CA ALA A 118 16.11 -11.92 -5.06
C ALA A 118 16.13 -12.84 -6.29
N GLY A 119 15.70 -14.09 -6.15
CA GLY A 119 15.59 -15.05 -7.24
C GLY A 119 14.53 -14.71 -8.30
N LEU A 120 13.63 -13.76 -8.00
CA LEU A 120 12.62 -13.27 -8.94
C LEU A 120 13.12 -12.12 -9.82
N GLN A 121 14.36 -11.65 -9.62
CA GLN A 121 14.93 -10.62 -10.49
C GLN A 121 15.34 -11.21 -11.84
N ASN A 122 14.81 -10.63 -12.93
CA ASN A 122 15.14 -11.01 -14.30
C ASN A 122 16.43 -10.34 -14.79
N GLU A 123 16.96 -10.85 -15.91
CA GLU A 123 18.22 -10.35 -16.48
C GLU A 123 18.20 -8.86 -16.86
N ASP A 124 17.04 -8.34 -17.27
CA ASP A 124 16.80 -6.95 -17.64
C ASP A 124 16.61 -6.01 -16.43
N GLY A 125 16.56 -6.57 -15.21
CA GLY A 125 16.34 -5.85 -13.97
C GLY A 125 14.90 -5.83 -13.47
N SER A 126 13.94 -6.25 -14.30
CA SER A 126 12.56 -6.42 -13.88
C SER A 126 12.42 -7.51 -12.83
N PHE A 127 11.24 -7.61 -12.20
CA PHE A 127 10.92 -8.69 -11.28
C PHE A 127 9.69 -9.43 -11.76
N SER A 128 9.73 -10.75 -11.61
CA SER A 128 8.56 -11.59 -11.78
C SER A 128 7.76 -11.70 -10.47
N GLY A 129 6.44 -11.87 -10.58
CA GLY A 129 5.56 -12.02 -9.42
C GLY A 129 5.78 -13.34 -8.66
N ASP A 130 6.07 -14.38 -9.43
CA ASP A 130 6.36 -15.74 -9.00
C ASP A 130 7.16 -16.48 -10.11
N ILE A 131 7.23 -17.81 -10.01
CA ILE A 131 7.96 -18.66 -10.96
C ILE A 131 7.35 -18.73 -12.37
N TRP A 132 6.11 -18.25 -12.56
CA TRP A 132 5.40 -18.29 -13.84
C TRP A 132 5.71 -17.09 -14.73
N GLY A 133 6.42 -16.09 -14.21
CA GLY A 133 7.13 -15.12 -15.03
C GLY A 133 6.34 -13.89 -15.46
N GLU A 134 5.15 -13.61 -14.88
CA GLU A 134 4.50 -12.31 -15.09
C GLU A 134 5.43 -11.18 -14.64
N VAL A 135 5.62 -10.18 -15.48
CA VAL A 135 6.44 -9.00 -15.18
C VAL A 135 5.57 -7.77 -15.06
N ASP A 136 5.75 -7.03 -13.97
CA ASP A 136 5.04 -5.79 -13.68
C ASP A 136 5.90 -4.90 -12.77
N THR A 137 5.91 -3.58 -12.97
CA THR A 137 6.62 -2.62 -12.12
C THR A 137 6.16 -2.66 -10.66
N ARG A 138 4.93 -3.13 -10.37
CA ARG A 138 4.48 -3.49 -9.01
C ARG A 138 5.45 -4.46 -8.34
N PHE A 139 5.91 -5.49 -9.05
CA PHE A 139 6.82 -6.50 -8.48
C PHE A 139 8.20 -5.91 -8.19
N SER A 140 8.64 -4.90 -8.96
CA SER A 140 9.88 -4.16 -8.69
C SER A 140 9.78 -3.39 -7.37
N TYR A 141 8.67 -2.65 -7.16
CA TYR A 141 8.40 -2.00 -5.88
C TYR A 141 8.34 -2.99 -4.73
N ILE A 142 7.61 -4.09 -4.90
CA ILE A 142 7.40 -5.07 -3.85
C ILE A 142 8.73 -5.72 -3.44
N ALA A 143 9.56 -6.09 -4.41
CA ALA A 143 10.88 -6.66 -4.15
C ALA A 143 11.78 -5.69 -3.39
N ILE A 144 11.88 -4.44 -3.86
CA ILE A 144 12.69 -3.39 -3.25
C ILE A 144 12.20 -3.07 -1.83
N CYS A 145 10.89 -2.91 -1.63
CA CYS A 145 10.30 -2.62 -0.33
C CYS A 145 10.55 -3.76 0.66
N CYS A 146 10.30 -5.01 0.25
CA CYS A 146 10.53 -6.20 1.08
C CYS A 146 12.01 -6.31 1.50
N LEU A 147 12.93 -6.24 0.53
CA LEU A 147 14.36 -6.32 0.80
C LEU A 147 14.89 -5.12 1.60
N SER A 148 14.29 -3.94 1.47
CA SER A 148 14.64 -2.78 2.28
C SER A 148 14.24 -2.99 3.75
N ILE A 149 13.01 -3.43 4.02
CA ILE A 149 12.53 -3.77 5.39
C ILE A 149 13.44 -4.83 6.03
N LEU A 150 13.93 -5.79 5.24
CA LEU A 150 14.80 -6.88 5.71
C LEU A 150 16.30 -6.51 5.77
N HIS A 151 16.69 -5.29 5.40
CA HIS A 151 18.10 -4.86 5.30
C HIS A 151 18.94 -5.76 4.35
N ARG A 152 18.38 -6.05 3.17
CA ARG A 152 18.94 -7.00 2.17
C ARG A 152 18.88 -6.50 0.73
N LEU A 153 18.74 -5.19 0.50
CA LEU A 153 18.79 -4.60 -0.87
C LEU A 153 20.06 -4.98 -1.65
N ASN A 154 21.18 -5.24 -0.96
CA ASN A 154 22.44 -5.67 -1.58
C ASN A 154 22.39 -7.07 -2.23
N LYS A 155 21.27 -7.79 -2.12
CA LYS A 155 21.09 -9.13 -2.69
C LYS A 155 20.53 -9.12 -4.11
N ILE A 156 20.10 -7.95 -4.59
CA ILE A 156 19.64 -7.75 -5.96
C ILE A 156 20.54 -6.76 -6.68
N ASN A 157 20.46 -6.74 -8.01
CA ASN A 157 21.07 -5.70 -8.81
C ASN A 157 20.16 -4.45 -8.83
N VAL A 158 20.37 -3.55 -7.87
CA VAL A 158 19.57 -2.33 -7.72
C VAL A 158 19.68 -1.42 -8.95
N GLU A 159 20.86 -1.29 -9.56
CA GLU A 159 21.07 -0.46 -10.75
C GLU A 159 20.23 -0.93 -11.94
N LYS A 160 20.18 -2.25 -12.17
CA LYS A 160 19.31 -2.84 -13.20
C LYS A 160 17.82 -2.65 -12.87
N ALA A 161 17.42 -2.84 -11.62
CA ALA A 161 16.02 -2.62 -11.21
C ALA A 161 15.58 -1.17 -11.47
N VAL A 162 16.42 -0.21 -11.07
CA VAL A 162 16.19 1.22 -11.35
C VAL A 162 16.15 1.49 -12.85
N SER A 163 17.08 0.92 -13.63
CA SER A 163 17.12 1.09 -15.08
C SER A 163 15.84 0.56 -15.76
N TYR A 164 15.34 -0.59 -15.32
CA TYR A 164 14.07 -1.15 -15.80
C TYR A 164 12.89 -0.23 -15.47
N ILE A 165 12.75 0.22 -14.21
CA ILE A 165 11.69 1.16 -13.80
C ILE A 165 11.72 2.44 -14.65
N VAL A 166 12.91 3.00 -14.88
CA VAL A 166 13.07 4.21 -15.70
C VAL A 166 12.67 3.97 -17.16
N SER A 167 12.87 2.76 -17.68
CA SER A 167 12.42 2.40 -19.03
C SER A 167 10.89 2.32 -19.18
N CYS A 168 10.15 2.24 -18.07
CA CYS A 168 8.68 2.27 -18.05
C CYS A 168 8.09 3.70 -18.01
N LYS A 169 8.94 4.73 -18.01
CA LYS A 169 8.51 6.14 -17.99
C LYS A 169 7.93 6.57 -19.34
N ASN A 170 6.81 7.28 -19.31
CA ASN A 170 6.10 7.79 -20.47
C ASN A 170 6.34 9.29 -20.72
N LEU A 171 5.90 9.77 -21.89
CA LEU A 171 6.02 11.17 -22.31
C LEU A 171 5.30 12.16 -21.38
N ASP A 172 4.27 11.69 -20.68
CA ASP A 172 3.49 12.46 -19.71
C ASP A 172 4.12 12.50 -18.31
N GLY A 173 5.34 11.94 -18.17
CA GLY A 173 6.07 11.83 -16.91
C GLY A 173 5.66 10.65 -16.04
N GLY A 174 4.53 10.00 -16.34
CA GLY A 174 4.03 8.82 -15.62
C GLY A 174 4.75 7.53 -15.96
N PHE A 175 4.28 6.42 -15.39
CA PHE A 175 4.86 5.09 -15.55
C PHE A 175 3.77 4.04 -15.81
N GLY A 176 4.07 3.09 -16.69
CA GLY A 176 3.26 1.90 -16.95
C GLY A 176 3.71 0.65 -16.18
N CYS A 177 2.96 -0.44 -16.33
CA CYS A 177 3.29 -1.74 -15.75
C CYS A 177 4.55 -2.37 -16.38
N THR A 178 4.82 -2.08 -17.64
CA THR A 178 5.99 -2.51 -18.42
C THR A 178 6.36 -1.40 -19.41
N PRO A 179 7.53 -1.46 -20.08
CA PRO A 179 7.91 -0.46 -21.08
C PRO A 179 6.85 -0.32 -22.18
N GLY A 180 6.35 0.91 -22.37
CA GLY A 180 5.27 1.23 -23.31
C GLY A 180 3.84 1.03 -22.77
N GLY A 181 3.67 0.54 -21.55
CA GLY A 181 2.37 0.50 -20.87
C GLY A 181 1.86 1.90 -20.51
N GLU A 182 0.54 2.11 -20.49
CA GLU A 182 -0.05 3.41 -20.19
C GLU A 182 0.27 3.89 -18.76
N SER A 183 0.38 5.20 -18.58
CA SER A 183 0.50 5.80 -17.25
C SER A 183 -0.76 5.58 -16.42
N HIS A 184 -0.61 5.04 -15.22
CA HIS A 184 -1.70 4.82 -14.26
C HIS A 184 -1.22 5.09 -12.84
N ALA A 185 -2.06 5.67 -11.99
CA ALA A 185 -1.69 6.12 -10.64
C ALA A 185 -1.10 5.00 -9.76
N GLY A 186 -1.62 3.78 -9.86
CA GLY A 186 -1.09 2.64 -9.10
C GLY A 186 0.32 2.23 -9.57
N GLN A 187 0.58 2.29 -10.87
CA GLN A 187 1.90 1.99 -11.44
C GLN A 187 2.90 3.10 -11.18
N ILE A 188 2.46 4.35 -11.25
CA ILE A 188 3.23 5.52 -10.85
C ILE A 188 3.66 5.41 -9.39
N PHE A 189 2.74 5.06 -8.49
CA PHE A 189 3.08 4.83 -7.08
C PHE A 189 4.20 3.80 -6.95
N CYS A 190 4.06 2.64 -7.58
CA CYS A 190 5.07 1.58 -7.48
C CYS A 190 6.44 2.06 -7.97
N CYS A 191 6.48 2.72 -9.13
CA CYS A 191 7.74 3.23 -9.68
C CYS A 191 8.35 4.34 -8.81
N VAL A 192 7.56 5.32 -8.37
CA VAL A 192 8.04 6.43 -7.53
C VAL A 192 8.49 5.94 -6.16
N ALA A 193 7.75 5.01 -5.53
CA ALA A 193 8.13 4.42 -4.26
C ALA A 193 9.42 3.62 -4.38
N ALA A 194 9.55 2.77 -5.40
CA ALA A 194 10.79 2.04 -5.67
C ALA A 194 12.00 2.96 -5.88
N LEU A 195 11.82 4.05 -6.63
CA LEU A 195 12.87 5.07 -6.84
C LEU A 195 13.17 5.86 -5.55
N SER A 196 12.17 6.12 -4.71
CA SER A 196 12.36 6.75 -3.40
C SER A 196 13.22 5.87 -2.48
N LEU A 197 12.85 4.60 -2.35
CA LEU A 197 13.53 3.61 -1.51
C LEU A 197 14.98 3.35 -1.93
N THR A 198 15.29 3.53 -3.21
CA THR A 198 16.65 3.34 -3.77
C THR A 198 17.44 4.64 -3.89
N GLY A 199 16.91 5.79 -3.44
CA GLY A 199 17.58 7.09 -3.57
C GLY A 199 17.68 7.62 -5.01
N SER A 200 16.82 7.12 -5.90
CA SER A 200 16.86 7.31 -7.35
C SER A 200 15.78 8.26 -7.90
N LEU A 201 15.17 9.09 -7.04
CA LEU A 201 14.13 10.06 -7.47
C LEU A 201 14.62 11.11 -8.48
N HIS A 202 15.93 11.27 -8.65
CA HIS A 202 16.53 12.20 -9.63
C HIS A 202 16.24 11.81 -11.10
N HIS A 203 15.75 10.60 -11.37
CA HIS A 203 15.26 10.20 -12.71
C HIS A 203 13.85 10.74 -13.04
N ILE A 204 13.13 11.26 -12.05
CA ILE A 204 11.77 11.77 -12.21
C ILE A 204 11.83 13.27 -12.52
N ASP A 205 11.11 13.66 -13.58
CA ASP A 205 10.75 15.07 -13.74
C ASP A 205 9.57 15.35 -12.82
N LYS A 206 9.85 15.95 -11.67
CA LYS A 206 8.88 16.15 -10.59
C LYS A 206 7.73 17.07 -11.00
N ASP A 207 7.98 18.04 -11.87
CA ASP A 207 6.96 19.00 -12.31
C ASP A 207 6.03 18.38 -13.35
N LEU A 208 6.60 17.68 -14.33
CA LEU A 208 5.81 16.98 -15.35
C LEU A 208 4.92 15.90 -14.72
N LEU A 209 5.50 15.06 -13.87
CA LEU A 209 4.74 14.02 -13.16
C LEU A 209 3.74 14.62 -12.16
N GLY A 210 4.14 15.68 -11.45
CA GLY A 210 3.26 16.41 -10.53
C GLY A 210 2.02 16.92 -11.24
N TRP A 211 2.16 17.42 -12.47
CA TRP A 211 1.04 17.94 -13.26
C TRP A 211 0.08 16.80 -13.64
N TRP A 212 0.61 15.69 -14.13
CA TRP A 212 -0.21 14.52 -14.46
C TRP A 212 -1.01 14.01 -13.26
N LEU A 213 -0.37 13.97 -12.08
CA LEU A 213 -0.95 13.52 -10.82
C LEU A 213 -1.99 14.49 -10.28
N CYS A 214 -1.74 15.81 -10.28
CA CYS A 214 -2.72 16.77 -9.75
C CYS A 214 -3.97 16.86 -10.63
N GLU A 215 -3.85 16.65 -11.95
CA GLU A 215 -4.98 16.56 -12.90
C GLU A 215 -5.84 15.30 -12.69
N ARG A 216 -5.46 14.39 -11.78
CA ARG A 216 -6.34 13.30 -11.34
C ARG A 216 -7.47 13.79 -10.45
N GLN A 217 -7.35 14.99 -9.84
CA GLN A 217 -8.37 15.48 -8.93
C GLN A 217 -9.59 15.99 -9.69
N VAL A 218 -10.73 15.31 -9.53
CA VAL A 218 -11.96 15.67 -10.23
C VAL A 218 -12.82 16.65 -9.40
N LYS A 219 -13.91 17.15 -10.01
CA LYS A 219 -14.78 18.17 -9.39
C LYS A 219 -15.32 17.78 -8.00
N SER A 220 -15.58 16.50 -7.76
CA SER A 220 -16.05 15.98 -6.47
C SER A 220 -14.99 16.00 -5.36
N GLY A 221 -13.71 16.22 -5.69
CA GLY A 221 -12.60 16.23 -4.75
C GLY A 221 -11.76 14.96 -4.73
N GLY A 222 -12.34 13.84 -5.14
CA GLY A 222 -11.64 12.56 -5.29
C GLY A 222 -10.63 12.55 -6.43
N LEU A 223 -9.77 11.54 -6.42
CA LEU A 223 -8.72 11.32 -7.41
C LEU A 223 -9.07 10.09 -8.25
N ASN A 224 -8.80 10.11 -9.56
CA ASN A 224 -8.93 8.94 -10.43
C ASN A 224 -7.56 8.36 -10.82
N GLY A 225 -7.56 7.12 -11.31
CA GLY A 225 -6.32 6.41 -11.63
C GLY A 225 -5.67 6.80 -12.96
N ARG A 226 -6.47 7.37 -13.88
CA ARG A 226 -6.05 7.80 -15.22
C ARG A 226 -7.10 8.74 -15.83
N PRO A 227 -6.78 9.48 -16.90
CA PRO A 227 -7.73 10.36 -17.59
C PRO A 227 -9.07 9.68 -17.91
N GLU A 228 -10.14 10.47 -17.83
CA GLU A 228 -11.53 10.07 -18.16
C GLU A 228 -12.16 8.94 -17.32
N LYS A 229 -11.47 8.45 -16.27
CA LYS A 229 -12.05 7.48 -15.32
C LYS A 229 -12.70 8.17 -14.13
N LEU A 230 -13.59 7.44 -13.46
CA LEU A 230 -14.23 7.87 -12.22
C LEU A 230 -13.21 7.98 -11.07
N PRO A 231 -13.45 8.86 -10.08
CA PRO A 231 -12.65 8.89 -8.87
C PRO A 231 -12.88 7.64 -8.02
N ASP A 232 -11.89 7.32 -7.20
CA ASP A 232 -11.90 6.16 -6.31
C ASP A 232 -11.01 6.44 -5.09
N VAL A 233 -11.47 6.06 -3.90
CA VAL A 233 -10.75 6.24 -2.63
C VAL A 233 -9.34 5.67 -2.66
N CYS A 234 -9.09 4.54 -3.33
CA CYS A 234 -7.74 3.96 -3.35
C CYS A 234 -6.71 4.89 -4.03
N TYR A 235 -7.13 5.70 -5.00
CA TYR A 235 -6.24 6.71 -5.61
C TYR A 235 -5.96 7.89 -4.69
N SER A 236 -6.75 8.09 -3.63
CA SER A 236 -6.42 9.03 -2.55
C SER A 236 -5.15 8.63 -1.81
N TRP A 237 -4.76 7.37 -1.87
CA TRP A 237 -3.44 6.91 -1.46
C TRP A 237 -2.46 6.94 -2.64
N TRP A 238 -2.74 6.22 -3.73
CA TRP A 238 -1.75 6.03 -4.81
C TRP A 238 -1.23 7.35 -5.41
N VAL A 239 -2.13 8.30 -5.68
CA VAL A 239 -1.75 9.61 -6.22
C VAL A 239 -1.11 10.49 -5.14
N LEU A 240 -1.67 10.49 -3.94
CA LEU A 240 -1.21 11.35 -2.85
C LEU A 240 0.19 10.98 -2.36
N SER A 241 0.45 9.69 -2.14
CA SER A 241 1.77 9.18 -1.77
C SER A 241 2.82 9.55 -2.82
N SER A 242 2.46 9.41 -4.10
CA SER A 242 3.32 9.81 -5.23
C SER A 242 3.63 11.30 -5.20
N LEU A 243 2.62 12.16 -5.01
CA LEU A 243 2.78 13.61 -4.88
C LEU A 243 3.63 13.99 -3.67
N ILE A 244 3.50 13.29 -2.53
CA ILE A 244 4.32 13.55 -1.34
C ILE A 244 5.79 13.20 -1.60
N MET A 245 6.08 12.03 -2.16
CA MET A 245 7.46 11.60 -2.46
C MET A 245 8.18 12.53 -3.44
N ILE A 246 7.45 13.18 -4.34
CA ILE A 246 8.02 14.17 -5.28
C ILE A 246 7.84 15.64 -4.83
N ASP A 247 7.35 15.88 -3.61
CA ASP A 247 7.14 17.22 -3.04
C ASP A 247 6.20 18.12 -3.87
N ARG A 248 5.07 17.57 -4.31
CA ARG A 248 4.04 18.24 -5.12
C ARG A 248 2.63 18.13 -4.54
N VAL A 249 2.49 17.67 -3.29
CA VAL A 249 1.20 17.53 -2.61
C VAL A 249 0.39 18.83 -2.54
N HIS A 250 1.05 19.99 -2.57
CA HIS A 250 0.42 21.30 -2.55
C HIS A 250 -0.31 21.67 -3.86
N TRP A 251 -0.22 20.84 -4.90
CA TRP A 251 -0.89 21.07 -6.20
C TRP A 251 -2.33 20.58 -6.25
N ILE A 252 -2.78 19.82 -5.24
CA ILE A 252 -4.18 19.39 -5.11
C ILE A 252 -4.89 20.16 -4.00
N ASN A 253 -6.21 20.18 -4.06
CA ASN A 253 -7.04 20.71 -2.99
C ASN A 253 -7.23 19.64 -1.89
N LYS A 254 -6.49 19.75 -0.79
CA LYS A 254 -6.49 18.79 0.31
C LYS A 254 -7.86 18.68 0.99
N GLU A 255 -8.53 19.82 1.22
CA GLU A 255 -9.80 19.86 1.94
C GLU A 255 -10.91 19.13 1.18
N LYS A 256 -10.94 19.26 -0.15
CA LYS A 256 -11.87 18.52 -1.00
C LYS A 256 -11.57 17.02 -1.02
N LEU A 257 -10.30 16.63 -0.97
CA LEU A 257 -9.94 15.21 -0.90
C LEU A 257 -10.32 14.60 0.45
N VAL A 258 -10.05 15.28 1.57
CA VAL A 258 -10.52 14.88 2.90
C VAL A 258 -12.03 14.69 2.89
N LYS A 259 -12.78 15.67 2.36
CA LYS A 259 -14.24 15.57 2.25
C LYS A 259 -14.67 14.36 1.42
N TYR A 260 -14.06 14.13 0.26
CA TYR A 260 -14.39 13.00 -0.59
C TYR A 260 -14.18 11.65 0.12
N ILE A 261 -13.06 11.46 0.82
CA ILE A 261 -12.80 10.23 1.57
C ILE A 261 -13.85 10.04 2.68
N LEU A 262 -14.16 11.10 3.43
CA LEU A 262 -15.15 11.04 4.51
C LEU A 262 -16.58 10.76 4.00
N ASP A 263 -16.91 11.22 2.79
CA ASP A 263 -18.20 10.95 2.14
C ASP A 263 -18.32 9.48 1.65
N CYS A 264 -17.23 8.69 1.64
CA CYS A 264 -17.21 7.27 1.25
C CYS A 264 -17.28 6.30 2.44
N GLN A 265 -17.50 6.80 3.66
CA GLN A 265 -17.62 5.97 4.86
C GLN A 265 -19.03 5.39 4.99
N ASP A 266 -19.16 4.11 5.36
CA ASP A 266 -20.43 3.60 5.88
C ASP A 266 -20.60 4.08 7.33
N MET A 267 -21.45 5.09 7.50
CA MET A 267 -21.75 5.71 8.79
C MET A 267 -22.62 4.85 9.69
N GLU A 268 -23.14 3.71 9.24
CA GLU A 268 -23.91 2.75 10.03
C GLU A 268 -23.02 1.62 10.55
N ASN A 269 -22.32 0.94 9.66
CA ASN A 269 -21.59 -0.31 9.94
C ASN A 269 -20.05 -0.15 9.97
N GLY A 270 -19.51 0.98 9.52
CA GLY A 270 -18.07 1.18 9.36
C GLY A 270 -17.54 0.59 8.05
N GLY A 271 -16.23 0.71 7.85
CA GLY A 271 -15.60 0.56 6.54
C GLY A 271 -15.70 1.80 5.64
N ILE A 272 -14.90 1.81 4.57
CA ILE A 272 -14.88 2.82 3.50
C ILE A 272 -14.95 2.09 2.17
N SER A 273 -15.74 2.60 1.23
CA SER A 273 -15.90 2.08 -0.13
C SER A 273 -15.03 2.86 -1.13
N ASP A 274 -15.01 2.42 -2.39
CA ASP A 274 -14.33 3.13 -3.47
C ASP A 274 -15.00 4.48 -3.80
N ARG A 275 -16.34 4.57 -3.70
CA ARG A 275 -17.11 5.80 -3.91
C ARG A 275 -18.30 5.89 -2.92
N PRO A 276 -18.91 7.08 -2.74
CA PRO A 276 -20.08 7.22 -1.89
C PRO A 276 -21.18 6.25 -2.31
N ASP A 277 -21.86 5.67 -1.31
CA ASP A 277 -22.97 4.72 -1.43
C ASP A 277 -22.63 3.33 -2.03
N ASP A 278 -21.37 3.08 -2.40
CA ASP A 278 -20.90 1.75 -2.81
C ASP A 278 -20.61 0.82 -1.60
N ALA A 279 -20.43 -0.48 -1.85
CA ALA A 279 -20.14 -1.45 -0.79
C ALA A 279 -18.73 -1.27 -0.23
N VAL A 280 -18.59 -1.31 1.10
CA VAL A 280 -17.30 -1.17 1.78
C VAL A 280 -16.46 -2.45 1.74
N ASP A 281 -15.15 -2.29 1.71
CA ASP A 281 -14.19 -3.39 1.83
C ASP A 281 -12.95 -2.98 2.64
N VAL A 282 -12.17 -3.97 3.08
CA VAL A 282 -10.96 -3.75 3.90
C VAL A 282 -9.87 -2.99 3.10
N TYR A 283 -9.82 -3.16 1.78
CA TYR A 283 -8.83 -2.51 0.91
C TYR A 283 -9.06 -1.00 0.86
N HIS A 284 -10.28 -0.56 0.53
CA HIS A 284 -10.65 0.85 0.49
C HIS A 284 -10.70 1.47 1.88
N THR A 285 -11.06 0.71 2.91
CA THR A 285 -10.95 1.15 4.31
C THR A 285 -9.51 1.52 4.65
N TYR A 286 -8.54 0.66 4.32
CA TYR A 286 -7.13 0.97 4.53
C TYR A 286 -6.68 2.19 3.73
N PHE A 287 -6.94 2.25 2.43
CA PHE A 287 -6.47 3.39 1.62
C PHE A 287 -7.17 4.71 1.94
N GLY A 288 -8.41 4.68 2.40
CA GLY A 288 -9.10 5.86 2.91
C GLY A 288 -8.47 6.38 4.20
N VAL A 289 -8.25 5.50 5.18
CA VAL A 289 -7.60 5.88 6.46
C VAL A 289 -6.14 6.30 6.25
N ALA A 290 -5.38 5.58 5.42
CA ALA A 290 -4.01 5.94 5.07
C ALA A 290 -3.94 7.26 4.29
N GLY A 291 -4.86 7.51 3.35
CA GLY A 291 -4.96 8.78 2.65
C GLY A 291 -5.27 9.95 3.58
N LEU A 292 -6.17 9.76 4.56
CA LEU A 292 -6.43 10.75 5.61
C LEU A 292 -5.21 10.98 6.51
N SER A 293 -4.45 9.94 6.84
CA SER A 293 -3.19 10.04 7.59
C SER A 293 -2.16 10.90 6.83
N LEU A 294 -1.99 10.69 5.52
CA LEU A 294 -1.12 11.51 4.66
C LEU A 294 -1.58 12.97 4.53
N LEU A 295 -2.86 13.25 4.75
CA LEU A 295 -3.43 14.59 4.82
C LEU A 295 -3.37 15.20 6.24
N GLU A 296 -2.68 14.53 7.17
CA GLU A 296 -2.53 14.94 8.57
C GLU A 296 -3.88 15.08 9.29
N TYR A 297 -4.86 14.25 8.93
CA TYR A 297 -6.17 14.27 9.58
C TYR A 297 -6.02 13.93 11.08
N PRO A 298 -6.62 14.70 12.00
CA PRO A 298 -6.42 14.52 13.43
C PRO A 298 -6.85 13.13 13.93
N GLY A 299 -6.07 12.57 14.85
CA GLY A 299 -6.38 11.28 15.49
C GLY A 299 -5.91 10.04 14.72
N LEU A 300 -5.07 10.22 13.69
CA LEU A 300 -4.40 9.14 12.97
C LEU A 300 -2.89 9.19 13.21
N LYS A 301 -2.25 8.02 13.33
CA LYS A 301 -0.78 7.93 13.28
C LYS A 301 -0.30 8.33 11.89
N ALA A 302 0.90 8.90 11.81
CA ALA A 302 1.55 9.19 10.54
C ALA A 302 1.96 7.89 9.82
N ILE A 303 1.79 7.85 8.50
CA ILE A 303 2.19 6.74 7.64
C ILE A 303 3.27 7.17 6.66
N ASP A 304 4.24 6.29 6.42
CA ASP A 304 5.28 6.53 5.41
C ASP A 304 4.73 6.29 3.99
N PRO A 305 4.87 7.27 3.07
CA PRO A 305 4.28 7.19 1.74
C PRO A 305 4.96 6.17 0.81
N ALA A 306 6.17 5.70 1.11
CA ALA A 306 6.90 4.75 0.29
C ALA A 306 6.77 3.32 0.84
N TYR A 307 6.87 3.12 2.15
CA TYR A 307 6.75 1.81 2.79
C TYR A 307 5.30 1.38 3.03
N ALA A 308 4.36 2.32 2.98
CA ALA A 308 2.95 2.09 3.31
C ALA A 308 2.75 1.54 4.74
N LEU A 309 3.70 1.83 5.63
CA LEU A 309 3.72 1.43 7.04
C LEU A 309 3.72 2.67 7.95
N PRO A 310 3.17 2.57 9.17
CA PRO A 310 3.24 3.62 10.18
C PRO A 310 4.69 4.09 10.39
N VAL A 311 4.90 5.41 10.53
CA VAL A 311 6.24 6.00 10.59
C VAL A 311 7.05 5.47 11.77
N ASP A 312 6.41 5.19 12.91
CA ASP A 312 7.07 4.58 14.08
C ASP A 312 7.51 3.13 13.81
N VAL A 313 6.78 2.37 13.01
CA VAL A 313 7.19 1.02 12.58
C VAL A 313 8.42 1.10 11.68
N VAL A 314 8.42 2.03 10.71
CA VAL A 314 9.57 2.28 9.83
C VAL A 314 10.78 2.73 10.65
N ASN A 315 10.59 3.66 11.59
CA ASN A 315 11.67 4.12 12.46
C ASN A 315 12.26 2.99 13.32
N ARG A 316 11.41 2.08 13.81
CA ARG A 316 11.85 0.92 14.58
C ARG A 316 12.75 0.01 13.73
N ILE A 317 12.36 -0.26 12.48
CA ILE A 317 13.15 -1.10 11.55
C ILE A 317 14.53 -0.52 11.28
N PHE A 318 14.65 0.79 11.02
CA PHE A 318 15.90 1.41 10.55
C PHE A 318 16.73 2.06 11.64
N PHE A 319 16.12 2.48 12.75
CA PHE A 319 16.79 3.24 13.81
C PHE A 319 16.69 2.57 15.19
N GLY A 320 15.94 1.48 15.33
CA GLY A 320 15.72 0.78 16.60
C GLY A 320 14.99 1.63 17.65
N ARG A 321 14.15 2.56 17.20
CA ARG A 321 13.40 3.51 18.03
C ARG A 321 11.92 3.49 17.70
#